data_AF-A0A9J6GKJ7-F1
#
_entry.id   AF-A0A9J6GKJ7-F1
#
_cell.length_a   1.000
_cell.length_b   1.000
_cell.length_c   1.000
_cell.angle_alpha   90.00
_cell.angle_beta   90.00
_cell.angle_gamma   90.00
#
_symmetry.space_group_name_H-M   'P 1'
#
loop_
_entity.id
_entity.type
_entity.pdbx_description
1 polymer ?
#
loop_
_entity_poly.entity_id
_entity_poly.type
_entity_poly.pdbx_seq_one_letter_code
_entity_poly.pdbx_strand_id
1 'polypeptide(L)'
;MADATAYGLTLLNAPQTYTRLGQTQKQADTKPDLSWLSHPMLARWGTYEDTLGIDHFAIIIHLRTGGLRPHPTSTGSYAKTAYITHWDKYRCILMEEPPAAGIQNLPDQLCMAKEQSTKKLPVPPDHPEPYRHLVTLWNHRLRIFGQ
;
A
#
# COMPACT_ATOMS: atom_id res chain seq x y z
N MET A 1 -29.05 -9.54 2.97
CA MET A 1 -27.72 -8.90 3.04
C MET A 1 -27.76 -7.93 4.20
N ALA A 2 -26.88 -8.08 5.18
CA ALA A 2 -26.74 -7.06 6.22
C ALA A 2 -26.17 -5.78 5.57
N ASP A 3 -26.78 -4.64 5.88
CA ASP A 3 -26.34 -3.34 5.38
C ASP A 3 -24.90 -3.07 5.87
N ALA A 4 -24.01 -2.63 4.98
CA ALA A 4 -22.62 -2.34 5.30
C ALA A 4 -22.50 -1.26 6.40
N THR A 5 -23.51 -0.39 6.50
CA THR A 5 -23.64 0.59 7.60
C THR A 5 -23.74 -0.07 8.98
N ALA A 6 -24.36 -1.26 9.09
CA ALA A 6 -24.48 -2.00 10.34
C ALA A 6 -23.12 -2.48 10.88
N TYR A 7 -22.08 -2.51 10.03
CA TYR A 7 -20.71 -2.82 10.40
C TYR A 7 -19.85 -1.56 10.59
N GLY A 8 -20.46 -0.37 10.67
CA GLY A 8 -19.75 0.89 10.85
C GLY A 8 -18.99 1.37 9.61
N LEU A 9 -19.38 0.90 8.42
CA LEU A 9 -18.79 1.34 7.16
C LEU A 9 -19.56 2.53 6.59
N THR A 10 -18.82 3.51 6.07
CA THR A 10 -19.39 4.66 5.36
C THR A 10 -19.16 4.52 3.86
N LEU A 11 -20.22 4.72 3.07
CA LEU A 11 -20.13 4.75 1.61
C LEU A 11 -19.40 6.02 1.16
N LEU A 12 -18.36 5.87 0.33
CA LEU A 12 -17.58 6.99 -0.19
C LEU A 12 -18.04 7.50 -1.55
N ASN A 13 -18.81 6.70 -2.30
CA ASN A 13 -19.24 7.01 -3.65
C ASN A 13 -19.97 8.35 -3.74
N ALA A 14 -19.60 9.17 -4.71
CA ALA A 14 -20.39 10.34 -5.06
C ALA A 14 -21.66 9.88 -5.82
N PRO A 15 -22.87 10.30 -5.40
CA PRO A 15 -24.12 9.81 -5.98
C PRO A 15 -24.27 10.05 -7.48
N GLN A 16 -23.52 11.00 -8.05
CA GLN A 16 -23.64 11.43 -9.45
C GLN A 16 -22.52 10.92 -10.36
N THR A 17 -21.62 10.07 -9.86
CA THR A 17 -20.46 9.60 -10.64
C THR A 17 -20.71 8.20 -11.17
N TYR A 18 -20.67 8.03 -12.50
CA TYR A 18 -20.68 6.72 -13.15
C TYR A 18 -19.32 6.04 -13.02
N THR A 19 -19.32 4.74 -12.73
CA THR A 19 -18.07 3.95 -12.66
C THR A 19 -17.95 2.99 -13.83
N ARG A 20 -19.02 2.84 -14.63
CA ARG A 20 -19.05 2.00 -15.82
C ARG A 20 -19.82 2.66 -16.96
N LEU A 21 -19.24 2.69 -18.15
CA LEU A 21 -19.85 3.16 -19.38
C LEU A 21 -20.63 2.05 -20.09
N GLY A 22 -21.77 2.40 -20.67
CA GLY A 22 -22.49 1.53 -21.59
C GLY A 22 -21.72 1.34 -22.90
N GLN A 23 -21.40 0.10 -23.26
CA GLN A 23 -20.65 -0.21 -24.48
C GLN A 23 -21.54 -0.37 -25.73
N THR A 24 -22.86 -0.37 -25.56
CA THR A 24 -23.83 -0.58 -26.64
C THR A 24 -24.99 0.39 -26.51
N GLN A 25 -25.67 0.66 -27.63
CA GLN A 25 -26.74 1.67 -27.74
C GLN A 25 -27.94 1.44 -26.79
N LYS A 26 -28.04 0.25 -26.17
CA LYS A 26 -29.09 -0.11 -25.21
C LYS A 26 -28.58 -0.30 -23.78
N GLN A 27 -27.32 0.02 -23.50
CA GLN A 27 -26.75 0.00 -22.17
C GLN A 27 -26.54 1.43 -21.70
N ALA A 28 -27.18 1.80 -20.58
CA ALA A 28 -26.93 3.05 -19.90
C ALA A 28 -25.65 2.96 -19.07
N ASP A 29 -25.07 4.12 -18.77
CA ASP A 29 -23.97 4.21 -17.81
C ASP A 29 -24.47 3.83 -16.41
N THR A 30 -23.63 3.11 -15.67
CA THR A 30 -23.99 2.50 -14.38
C THR A 30 -22.96 2.79 -13.30
N LYS A 31 -23.34 2.50 -12.05
CA LYS A 31 -22.54 2.73 -10.84
C LYS A 31 -22.35 1.43 -10.04
N PRO A 32 -21.88 0.34 -10.66
CA PRO A 32 -21.81 -0.95 -9.99
C PRO A 32 -20.73 -1.00 -8.90
N ASP A 33 -19.71 -0.13 -8.97
CA ASP A 33 -18.54 -0.21 -8.10
C ASP A 33 -18.74 0.62 -6.84
N LEU A 34 -18.66 -0.01 -5.67
CA LEU A 34 -18.87 0.64 -4.37
C LEU A 34 -17.58 0.65 -3.55
N SER A 35 -17.26 1.79 -2.97
CA SER A 35 -16.12 2.02 -2.08
C SER A 35 -16.63 2.34 -0.69
N TRP A 36 -16.22 1.53 0.28
CA TRP A 36 -16.60 1.67 1.69
C TRP A 36 -15.36 1.93 2.54
N LEU A 37 -15.51 2.78 3.56
CA LEU A 37 -14.44 3.09 4.49
C LEU A 37 -14.87 2.76 5.92
N SER A 38 -14.00 2.07 6.66
CA SER A 38 -14.09 1.97 8.10
C SER A 38 -13.34 3.16 8.72
N HIS A 39 -13.92 3.76 9.76
CA HIS A 39 -13.39 4.92 10.49
C HIS A 39 -13.45 6.26 9.73
N PRO A 40 -13.79 7.38 10.41
CA PRO A 40 -13.88 8.69 9.79
C PRO A 40 -12.49 9.27 9.50
N MET A 41 -11.90 8.87 8.37
CA MET A 41 -10.74 9.57 7.79
C MET A 41 -11.24 10.53 6.71
N LEU A 42 -10.62 11.70 6.60
CA LEU A 42 -10.93 12.62 5.52
C LEU A 42 -10.47 11.98 4.20
N ALA A 43 -11.42 11.51 3.41
CA ALA A 43 -11.20 10.88 2.14
C ALA A 43 -11.77 11.76 1.02
N ARG A 44 -11.04 11.89 -0.09
CA ARG A 44 -11.60 12.37 -1.36
C ARG A 44 -11.72 11.19 -2.29
N TRP A 45 -12.93 10.95 -2.75
CA TRP A 45 -13.27 9.87 -3.68
C TRP A 45 -13.59 10.47 -5.04
N GLY A 46 -13.16 9.81 -6.12
CA GLY A 46 -13.51 10.18 -7.48
C GLY A 46 -13.16 9.07 -8.45
N THR A 47 -13.45 9.31 -9.72
CA THR A 47 -13.03 8.47 -10.83
C THR A 47 -11.92 9.15 -11.61
N TYR A 48 -11.03 8.35 -12.19
CA TYR A 48 -10.11 8.83 -13.20
C TYR A 48 -10.90 9.26 -14.45
N GLU A 49 -10.33 10.19 -15.21
CA GLU A 49 -10.99 10.77 -16.39
C GLU A 49 -11.08 9.81 -17.57
N ASP A 50 -10.20 8.80 -17.60
CA ASP A 50 -10.11 7.81 -18.67
C ASP A 50 -10.47 6.40 -18.16
N THR A 51 -11.10 5.59 -19.01
CA THR A 51 -11.37 4.17 -18.75
C THR A 51 -10.20 3.26 -19.10
N LEU A 52 -9.10 3.80 -19.64
CA LEU A 52 -7.88 3.05 -19.96
C LEU A 52 -8.13 1.86 -20.90
N GLY A 53 -9.12 1.98 -21.78
CA GLY A 53 -9.48 0.96 -22.77
C GLY A 53 -10.39 -0.15 -22.25
N ILE A 54 -10.95 -0.05 -21.04
CA ILE A 54 -12.04 -0.91 -20.55
C ILE A 54 -13.36 -0.14 -20.44
N ASP A 55 -14.44 -0.80 -20.02
CA ASP A 55 -15.75 -0.16 -19.83
C ASP A 55 -15.93 0.46 -18.43
N HIS A 56 -14.93 0.38 -17.54
CA HIS A 56 -14.95 0.96 -16.20
C HIS A 56 -13.98 2.14 -16.04
N PHE A 57 -14.37 3.12 -15.25
CA PHE A 57 -13.46 4.16 -14.78
C PHE A 57 -12.67 3.65 -13.56
N ALA A 58 -11.37 3.92 -13.54
CA ALA A 58 -10.55 3.65 -12.36
C ALA A 58 -11.01 4.52 -11.18
N ILE A 59 -11.17 3.93 -9.99
CA ILE A 59 -11.53 4.67 -8.78
C ILE A 59 -10.26 5.21 -8.10
N ILE A 60 -10.28 6.49 -7.75
CA ILE A 60 -9.19 7.17 -7.03
C ILE A 60 -9.69 7.61 -5.66
N ILE A 61 -8.96 7.22 -4.62
CA ILE A 61 -9.27 7.58 -3.23
C ILE A 61 -8.03 8.22 -2.61
N HIS A 62 -8.12 9.51 -2.29
CA HIS A 62 -7.11 10.20 -1.50
C HIS A 62 -7.48 10.11 -0.03
N LEU A 63 -6.73 9.33 0.73
CA LEU A 63 -6.89 9.21 2.17
C LEU A 63 -5.96 10.19 2.87
N ARG A 64 -6.50 11.05 3.74
CA ARG A 64 -5.68 11.82 4.66
C ARG A 64 -5.32 10.96 5.87
N THR A 65 -4.10 10.44 5.88
CA THR A 65 -3.57 9.66 7.00
C THR A 65 -2.91 10.60 8.03
N GLY A 66 -3.59 10.82 9.16
CA GLY A 66 -3.07 11.55 10.31
C GLY A 66 -3.50 13.02 10.42
N GLY A 67 -3.67 13.49 11.68
CA GLY A 67 -3.83 14.90 12.01
C GLY A 67 -2.65 15.73 11.49
N LEU A 68 -2.81 17.06 11.49
CA LEU A 68 -1.73 18.02 11.21
C LEU A 68 -0.52 17.70 12.10
N ARG A 69 0.39 16.83 11.65
CA ARG A 69 1.78 16.95 12.06
C ARG A 69 2.27 18.19 11.31
N PRO A 70 2.72 19.24 12.02
CA PRO A 70 3.25 20.41 11.36
C PRO A 70 4.31 19.92 10.39
N HIS A 71 4.14 20.26 9.12
CA HIS A 71 5.24 20.23 8.19
C HIS A 71 6.28 21.18 8.79
N PRO A 72 7.48 20.72 9.22
CA PRO A 72 8.48 21.65 9.66
C PRO A 72 9.04 22.31 8.40
N THR A 73 8.37 23.35 7.93
CA THR A 73 9.01 24.42 7.18
C THR A 73 9.91 25.18 8.16
N SER A 74 11.02 24.56 8.56
CA SER A 74 12.12 25.21 9.26
C SER A 74 13.27 24.21 9.42
N THR A 75 14.30 24.36 8.59
CA THR A 75 15.70 24.08 8.92
C THR A 75 15.97 22.78 9.71
N GLY A 76 15.94 21.65 9.02
CA GLY A 76 16.35 20.36 9.58
C GLY A 76 15.91 19.21 8.70
N SER A 77 16.75 18.85 7.72
CA SER A 77 16.57 17.67 6.88
C SER A 77 16.53 16.40 7.75
N TYR A 78 15.33 15.96 8.15
CA TYR A 78 15.17 14.64 8.73
C TYR A 78 15.16 13.63 7.58
N ALA A 79 16.34 13.05 7.30
CA ALA A 79 16.47 11.93 6.38
C ALA A 79 15.49 10.83 6.79
N LYS A 80 14.51 10.56 5.93
CA LYS A 80 13.55 9.45 6.16
C LYS A 80 14.32 8.15 5.96
N THR A 81 14.06 7.13 6.77
CA THR A 81 14.74 5.82 6.63
C THR A 81 13.77 4.79 6.04
N ALA A 82 14.08 4.27 4.85
CA ALA A 82 13.39 3.12 4.28
C ALA A 82 13.99 1.81 4.79
N TYR A 83 13.17 0.78 4.92
CA TYR A 83 13.57 -0.54 5.39
C TYR A 83 13.30 -1.57 4.29
N ILE A 84 14.34 -2.28 3.87
CA ILE A 84 14.27 -3.31 2.83
C ILE A 84 14.73 -4.63 3.41
N THR A 85 13.80 -5.56 3.56
CA THR A 85 14.10 -6.93 3.99
C THR A 85 14.51 -7.78 2.79
N HIS A 86 15.71 -8.36 2.86
CA HIS A 86 16.20 -9.35 1.90
C HIS A 86 15.68 -10.73 2.28
N TRP A 87 14.56 -11.14 1.69
CA TRP A 87 13.88 -12.39 2.05
C TRP A 87 14.70 -13.65 1.83
N ASP A 88 15.62 -13.69 0.86
CA ASP A 88 16.49 -14.84 0.66
C ASP A 88 17.49 -14.96 1.82
N LYS A 89 18.09 -13.82 2.23
CA LYS A 89 18.98 -13.77 3.41
C LYS A 89 18.22 -14.17 4.68
N TYR A 90 16.98 -13.68 4.84
CA TYR A 90 16.11 -14.08 5.95
C TYR A 90 15.91 -15.60 6.01
N ARG A 91 15.62 -16.23 4.87
CA ARG A 91 15.45 -17.69 4.78
C ARG A 91 16.76 -18.43 5.07
N CYS A 92 17.90 -17.95 4.57
CA CYS A 92 19.21 -18.54 4.88
C CYS A 92 19.50 -18.50 6.39
N ILE A 93 19.26 -17.37 7.07
CA ILE A 93 19.45 -17.25 8.53
C ILE A 93 18.60 -18.29 9.27
N LEU A 94 17.32 -18.43 8.89
CA LEU A 94 16.43 -19.42 9.50
C LEU A 94 16.77 -20.88 9.16
N MET A 95 17.53 -21.13 8.09
CA MET A 95 17.99 -22.47 7.71
C MET A 95 19.32 -22.85 8.37
N GLU A 96 20.15 -21.85 8.69
CA GLU A 96 21.45 -22.03 9.34
C GLU A 96 21.33 -22.17 10.86
N GLU A 97 20.34 -21.51 11.47
CA GLU A 97 20.07 -21.61 12.90
C GLU A 97 19.08 -22.75 13.20
N PRO A 98 19.34 -23.59 14.21
CA PRO A 98 18.35 -24.56 14.66
C PRO A 98 17.09 -23.83 15.14
N PRO A 99 15.88 -24.40 14.94
CA PRO A 99 14.65 -23.81 15.45
C PRO A 99 14.74 -23.58 16.95
N ALA A 100 14.23 -22.44 17.41
CA ALA A 100 14.24 -22.08 18.82
C ALA A 100 13.65 -23.20 19.68
N ALA A 101 14.27 -23.46 20.83
CA ALA A 101 13.83 -24.48 21.77
C ALA A 101 12.48 -24.06 22.37
N GLY A 102 11.39 -24.47 21.71
CA GLY A 102 10.01 -24.19 22.10
C GLY A 102 9.37 -23.02 21.32
N ILE A 103 8.06 -23.15 21.10
CA ILE A 103 7.23 -22.19 20.33
C ILE A 103 7.30 -20.77 20.91
N GLN A 104 7.51 -20.62 22.22
CA GLN A 104 7.58 -19.32 22.89
C GLN A 104 8.77 -18.48 22.44
N ASN A 105 9.86 -19.12 22.00
CA ASN A 105 11.09 -18.45 21.57
C ASN A 105 11.15 -18.25 20.04
N LEU A 106 10.19 -18.84 19.31
CA LEU A 106 10.10 -18.72 17.86
C LEU A 106 9.84 -17.27 17.38
N PRO A 107 8.96 -16.46 18.01
CA PRO A 107 8.76 -15.08 17.60
C PRO A 107 10.04 -14.24 17.66
N ASP A 108 10.85 -14.43 18.70
CA ASP A 108 12.10 -13.69 18.88
C ASP A 108 13.14 -14.07 17.82
N GLN A 109 13.26 -15.37 17.51
CA GLN A 109 14.13 -15.83 16.42
C GLN A 109 13.70 -15.25 15.06
N LEU A 110 12.39 -15.23 14.77
CA LEU A 110 11.85 -14.64 13.53
C LEU A 110 12.12 -13.13 13.47
N CYS A 111 11.97 -12.42 14.60
CA CYS A 111 12.26 -11.00 14.70
C CYS A 111 13.74 -10.71 14.47
N MET A 112 14.64 -11.47 15.11
CA MET A 112 16.09 -11.33 14.95
C MET A 112 16.52 -11.60 13.50
N ALA A 113 16.04 -12.68 12.89
CA ALA A 113 16.34 -12.99 11.50
C ALA A 113 15.86 -11.88 10.55
N LYS A 114 14.69 -11.29 10.84
CA LYS A 114 14.15 -10.16 10.06
C LYS A 114 15.01 -8.91 10.21
N GLU A 115 15.46 -8.58 11.41
CA GLU A 115 16.34 -7.44 11.63
C GLU A 115 17.67 -7.60 10.91
N GLN A 116 18.31 -8.77 11.03
CA GLN A 116 19.59 -9.08 10.37
C GLN A 116 19.50 -9.09 8.84
N SER A 117 18.31 -9.38 8.30
CA SER A 117 18.05 -9.39 6.86
C SER A 117 17.52 -8.05 6.32
N THR A 118 17.24 -7.07 7.19
CA THR A 118 16.69 -5.77 6.79
C THR A 118 17.77 -4.70 6.71
N LYS A 119 17.95 -4.12 5.52
CA LYS A 119 18.80 -2.94 5.32
C LYS A 119 17.99 -1.66 5.53
N LYS A 120 18.60 -0.71 6.22
CA LYS A 120 18.09 0.65 6.40
C LYS A 120 18.72 1.55 5.34
N LEU A 121 17.91 2.22 4.53
CA LEU A 121 18.36 3.16 3.51
C LEU A 121 17.91 4.58 3.85
N PRO A 122 18.81 5.56 3.87
CA PRO A 122 18.42 6.96 3.94
C PRO A 122 17.73 7.37 2.63
N VAL A 123 16.54 7.96 2.75
CA VAL A 123 15.75 8.51 1.65
C VAL A 123 15.82 10.04 1.76
N PRO A 124 16.31 10.73 0.72
CA PRO A 124 16.36 12.18 0.71
C PRO A 124 14.94 12.77 0.80
N PRO A 125 14.77 13.98 1.39
CA PRO A 125 13.46 14.58 1.63
C PRO A 125 12.61 14.77 0.36
N ASP A 126 13.26 15.00 -0.78
CA ASP A 126 12.62 15.30 -2.06
C ASP A 126 12.26 14.06 -2.89
N HIS A 127 12.59 12.86 -2.40
CA HIS A 127 12.26 11.62 -3.09
C HIS A 127 10.92 11.04 -2.59
N PRO A 128 10.06 10.56 -3.51
CA PRO A 128 8.85 9.86 -3.12
C PRO A 128 9.19 8.64 -2.27
N GLU A 129 8.38 8.34 -1.26
CA GLU A 129 8.62 7.19 -0.39
C GLU A 129 8.65 5.92 -1.25
N PRO A 130 9.77 5.19 -1.29
CA PRO A 130 9.90 4.08 -2.20
C PRO A 130 8.98 2.95 -1.73
N TYR A 131 8.01 2.59 -2.57
CA TYR A 131 7.09 1.51 -2.29
C TYR A 131 7.87 0.19 -2.16
N ARG A 132 7.88 -0.38 -0.95
CA ARG A 132 8.79 -1.48 -0.55
C ARG A 132 8.72 -2.67 -1.50
N HIS A 133 7.52 -3.03 -1.95
CA HIS A 133 7.31 -4.14 -2.87
C HIS A 133 7.86 -3.85 -4.28
N LEU A 134 7.75 -2.60 -4.77
CA LEU A 134 8.34 -2.19 -6.05
C LEU A 134 9.87 -2.19 -5.96
N VAL A 135 10.46 -1.81 -4.82
CA VAL A 135 11.91 -1.89 -4.63
C VAL A 135 12.41 -3.33 -4.59
N THR A 136 11.67 -4.24 -3.95
CA THR A 136 11.99 -5.68 -3.98
C THR A 136 11.93 -6.22 -5.40
N LEU A 137 10.88 -5.90 -6.17
CA LEU A 137 10.75 -6.28 -7.58
C LEU A 137 11.86 -5.69 -8.46
N TRP A 138 12.23 -4.42 -8.23
CA TRP A 138 13.30 -3.76 -8.95
C TRP A 138 14.67 -4.39 -8.67
N ASN A 139 14.98 -4.67 -7.40
CA ASN A 139 16.20 -5.37 -7.03
C ASN A 139 16.27 -6.79 -7.62
N HIS A 140 15.13 -7.50 -7.66
CA HIS A 140 15.05 -8.80 -8.32
C HIS A 140 15.31 -8.67 -9.82
N ARG A 141 14.77 -7.63 -10.45
CA ARG A 141 14.98 -7.33 -11.87
C ARG A 141 16.46 -7.02 -12.17
N LEU A 142 17.12 -6.17 -11.39
CA LEU A 142 18.54 -5.84 -11.58
C LEU A 142 19.46 -7.07 -11.45
N ARG A 143 19.17 -7.98 -10.51
CA ARG A 143 19.91 -9.24 -10.36
C ARG A 143 19.76 -10.19 -11.55
N ILE A 144 18.59 -10.22 -12.18
CA ILE A 144 18.36 -11.00 -13.41
C ILE A 144 19.17 -10.44 -14.59
N PHE A 145 19.37 -9.12 -14.63
CA PHE A 145 20.10 -8.46 -15.71
C PHE A 145 21.60 -8.25 -15.44
N GLY A 146 22.14 -8.79 -14.34
CA GLY A 146 23.59 -8.86 -14.10
C GLY A 146 24.31 -7.52 -13.99
N GLN A 147 23.71 -6.52 -13.34
CA GLN A 147 24.40 -5.32 -12.85
C GLN A 147 24.69 -5.40 -11.36
#